data_AF-A0A4W5LTF5-F1
#
_entry.id   AF-A0A4W5LTF5-F1
#
_cell.length_a   1.000
_cell.length_b   1.000
_cell.length_c   1.000
_cell.angle_alpha   90.00
_cell.angle_beta   90.00
_cell.angle_gamma   90.00
#
_symmetry.space_group_name_H-M   'P 1'
#
loop_
_entity.id
_entity.type
_entity.pdbx_description
1 polymer ?
#
loop_
_entity_poly.entity_id
_entity_poly.type
_entity_poly.pdbx_seq_one_letter_code
_entity_poly.pdbx_strand_id
1 'polypeptide(L)'
;MFNMFVLSFRLDFIYDLFERVGSRNGEETMKMGTARRKPTVSSQFRDSLHSLMNTLSASNPFFVRCIKPNMDKVGHSVFTTTRTRWVIQYSPQRGQGGSFRIHPN
;
A
#
# COMPACT_ATOMS: atom_id res chain seq x y z
N MET A 1 -17.23 -41.31 -2.26
CA MET A 1 -16.37 -40.78 -3.34
C MET A 1 -16.41 -39.25 -3.42
N PHE A 2 -17.57 -38.59 -3.51
CA PHE A 2 -17.67 -37.12 -3.53
C PHE A 2 -17.05 -36.41 -2.32
N ASN A 3 -17.29 -36.91 -1.10
CA ASN A 3 -16.75 -36.29 0.12
C ASN A 3 -15.21 -36.40 0.19
N MET A 4 -14.65 -37.50 -0.33
CA MET A 4 -13.21 -37.71 -0.43
C MET A 4 -12.55 -36.72 -1.40
N PHE A 5 -13.18 -36.47 -2.56
CA PHE A 5 -12.70 -35.50 -3.54
C PHE A 5 -12.73 -34.07 -2.99
N VAL A 6 -13.81 -33.69 -2.31
CA VAL A 6 -13.91 -32.37 -1.66
C VAL A 6 -12.85 -32.20 -0.57
N LEU A 7 -12.54 -33.26 0.19
CA LEU A 7 -11.51 -33.23 1.22
C LEU A 7 -10.10 -33.10 0.61
N SER A 8 -9.80 -33.81 -0.48
CA SER A 8 -8.52 -33.69 -1.21
C SER A 8 -8.32 -32.28 -1.76
N PHE A 9 -9.33 -31.71 -2.45
CA PHE A 9 -9.26 -30.34 -2.97
C PHE A 9 -9.03 -29.29 -1.88
N ARG A 10 -9.65 -29.49 -0.70
CA ARG A 10 -9.46 -28.61 0.45
C ARG A 10 -8.03 -28.69 1.00
N LEU A 11 -7.40 -29.86 0.98
CA LEU A 11 -6.03 -30.04 1.47
C LEU A 11 -4.99 -29.49 0.49
N ASP A 12 -5.16 -29.69 -0.81
CA ASP A 12 -4.25 -29.15 -1.84
C ASP A 12 -4.24 -27.62 -1.84
N PHE A 13 -5.41 -26.99 -1.73
CA PHE A 13 -5.52 -25.53 -1.64
C PHE A 13 -4.80 -24.96 -0.41
N ILE A 14 -4.96 -25.61 0.74
CA ILE A 14 -4.30 -25.17 1.97
C ILE A 14 -2.79 -25.40 1.89
N TYR A 15 -2.34 -26.48 1.26
CA TYR A 15 -0.92 -26.76 1.07
C TYR A 15 -0.26 -25.68 0.19
N ASP A 16 -0.80 -25.37 -0.99
CA ASP A 16 -0.24 -24.35 -1.89
C ASP A 16 -0.24 -22.94 -1.28
N LEU A 17 -1.28 -22.60 -0.51
CA LEU A 17 -1.38 -21.31 0.18
C LEU A 17 -0.28 -21.11 1.25
N PHE A 18 0.09 -22.18 1.98
CA PHE A 18 0.99 -22.09 3.13
C PHE A 18 2.39 -22.66 2.91
N GLU A 19 2.65 -23.38 1.82
CA GLU A 19 3.96 -23.96 1.47
C GLU A 19 5.10 -22.92 1.58
N ARG A 20 4.83 -21.70 1.12
CA ARG A 20 5.81 -20.59 1.08
C ARG A 20 5.87 -19.76 2.36
N VAL A 21 4.96 -19.97 3.30
CA VAL A 21 4.90 -19.23 4.58
C VAL A 21 5.87 -19.84 5.61
N GLY A 22 6.07 -21.16 5.59
CA GLY A 22 6.95 -21.88 6.52
C GLY A 22 8.46 -21.67 6.29
N SER A 23 8.85 -21.22 5.09
CA SER A 23 10.25 -21.05 4.70
C SER A 23 10.85 -19.70 5.11
N ARG A 24 10.07 -18.78 5.70
CA ARG A 24 10.56 -17.45 6.13
C ARG A 24 11.49 -17.46 7.35
N ASN A 25 11.96 -18.63 7.80
CA ASN A 25 12.80 -18.77 9.00
C ASN A 25 14.31 -18.88 8.74
N GLY A 26 14.79 -18.85 7.49
CA GLY A 26 16.23 -18.91 7.25
C GLY A 26 16.59 -18.59 5.82
N GLU A 27 17.74 -17.90 5.67
CA GLU A 27 18.35 -17.44 4.41
C GLU A 27 17.62 -16.23 3.77
N GLU A 28 18.26 -15.10 3.47
CA GLU A 28 19.56 -14.95 2.83
C GLU A 28 20.27 -13.62 3.20
N THR A 29 21.55 -13.56 2.83
CA THR A 29 22.48 -12.41 2.85
C THR A 29 23.23 -12.14 4.16
N MET A 30 24.52 -12.45 4.08
CA MET A 30 25.56 -12.09 5.03
C MET A 30 25.60 -10.56 5.23
N LYS A 31 25.06 -10.07 6.35
CA LYS A 31 25.44 -8.78 6.93
C LYS A 31 25.61 -8.99 8.42
N MET A 32 26.88 -9.03 8.81
CA MET A 32 27.37 -9.07 10.17
C MET A 32 26.93 -7.80 10.91
N GLY A 33 26.20 -7.93 12.01
CA GLY A 33 25.90 -6.82 12.91
C GLY A 33 24.50 -6.87 13.55
N THR A 34 24.47 -7.20 14.84
CA THR A 34 23.33 -7.17 15.77
C THR A 34 22.25 -8.24 15.54
N ALA A 35 21.83 -8.89 16.65
CA ALA A 35 20.94 -10.05 16.68
C ALA A 35 19.74 -9.92 15.73
N ARG A 36 19.59 -10.87 14.80
CA ARG A 36 18.48 -10.94 13.83
C ARG A 36 17.14 -11.05 14.59
N ARG A 37 16.51 -9.90 14.86
CA ARG A 37 15.16 -9.85 15.45
C ARG A 37 14.17 -10.37 14.41
N LYS A 38 13.16 -11.12 14.87
CA LYS A 38 12.07 -11.61 14.01
C LYS A 38 11.48 -10.45 13.20
N PRO A 39 11.19 -10.63 11.90
CA PRO A 39 10.59 -9.57 11.09
C PRO A 39 9.25 -9.15 11.72
N THR A 40 9.12 -7.87 12.02
CA THR A 40 7.87 -7.29 12.50
C THR A 40 7.02 -6.85 11.30
N VAL A 41 5.72 -6.65 11.53
CA VAL A 41 4.83 -6.04 10.52
C VAL A 41 5.38 -4.67 10.09
N SER A 42 5.92 -3.89 11.03
CA SER A 42 6.52 -2.59 10.74
C SER A 42 7.78 -2.69 9.86
N SER A 43 8.66 -3.68 10.05
CA SER A 43 9.79 -3.88 9.12
C SER A 43 9.31 -4.25 7.73
N GLN A 44 8.37 -5.19 7.60
CA GLN A 44 7.85 -5.61 6.30
C GLN A 44 7.15 -4.46 5.55
N PHE A 45 6.39 -3.61 6.26
CA PHE A 45 5.79 -2.41 5.69
C PHE A 45 6.86 -1.43 5.18
N ARG A 46 7.91 -1.17 5.96
CA ARG A 46 9.02 -0.28 5.55
C ARG A 46 9.73 -0.81 4.31
N ASP A 47 10.01 -2.11 4.27
CA ASP A 47 10.71 -2.72 3.14
C ASP A 47 9.85 -2.69 1.87
N SER A 48 8.56 -2.98 2.00
CA SER A 48 7.58 -2.89 0.90
C SER A 48 7.45 -1.44 0.39
N LEU A 49 7.38 -0.46 1.29
CA LEU A 49 7.32 0.96 0.95
C LEU A 49 8.60 1.40 0.23
N HIS A 50 9.77 0.97 0.73
CA HIS A 50 11.05 1.32 0.12
C HIS A 50 11.18 0.76 -1.30
N SER A 51 10.78 -0.49 -1.51
CA SER A 51 10.75 -1.11 -2.85
C SER A 51 9.86 -0.33 -3.82
N LEU A 52 8.67 0.08 -3.37
CA LEU A 52 7.75 0.90 -4.16
C LEU A 52 8.38 2.27 -4.49
N MET A 53 8.96 2.97 -3.51
CA MET A 53 9.55 4.29 -3.72
C MET A 53 10.75 4.25 -4.67
N ASN A 54 11.55 3.18 -4.65
CA ASN A 54 12.64 2.97 -5.61
C ASN A 54 12.14 2.80 -7.05
N THR A 55 11.00 2.13 -7.22
CA THR A 55 10.37 1.97 -8.54
C THR A 55 9.82 3.31 -9.04
N LEU A 56 9.17 4.08 -8.16
CA LEU A 56 8.62 5.39 -8.47
C LEU A 56 9.72 6.42 -8.76
N SER A 57 10.85 6.39 -8.06
CA SER A 57 11.95 7.34 -8.24
C SER A 57 12.69 7.18 -9.57
N ALA A 58 12.65 5.99 -10.17
CA ALA A 58 13.19 5.73 -11.50
C ALA A 58 12.24 6.14 -12.65
N SER A 59 11.03 6.62 -12.33
CA SER A 59 10.00 6.98 -13.30
C SER A 59 9.77 8.50 -13.38
N ASN A 60 9.01 8.96 -14.38
CA ASN A 60 8.49 10.33 -14.44
C ASN A 60 6.98 10.36 -14.08
N PRO A 61 6.62 10.51 -12.80
CA PRO A 61 5.23 10.42 -12.37
C PRO A 61 4.44 11.70 -12.64
N PHE A 62 3.16 11.54 -12.97
CA PHE A 62 2.18 12.63 -12.99
C PHE A 62 1.46 12.71 -11.64
N PHE A 63 1.49 13.88 -11.01
CA PHE A 63 0.89 14.07 -9.69
C PHE A 63 -0.56 14.55 -9.78
N VAL A 64 -1.49 13.69 -9.35
CA VAL A 64 -2.92 14.04 -9.19
C VAL A 64 -3.20 14.31 -7.71
N ARG A 65 -3.83 15.44 -7.41
CA ARG A 65 -4.25 15.80 -6.05
C ARG A 65 -5.75 15.60 -5.88
N CYS A 66 -6.13 14.62 -5.07
CA CYS A 66 -7.52 14.44 -4.65
C CYS A 66 -7.86 15.45 -3.54
N ILE A 67 -8.98 16.15 -3.67
CA ILE A 67 -9.49 17.08 -2.66
C ILE A 67 -10.88 16.63 -2.28
N LYS A 68 -11.08 16.28 -1.01
CA LYS A 68 -12.39 15.94 -0.48
C LYS A 68 -13.10 17.23 -0.02
N PRO A 69 -14.20 17.65 -0.68
CA PRO A 69 -14.81 18.96 -0.43
C PRO A 69 -15.51 19.05 0.92
N ASN A 70 -16.01 17.94 1.45
CA ASN A 70 -16.68 17.82 2.75
C ASN A 70 -16.45 16.42 3.37
N MET A 71 -16.61 16.28 4.69
CA MET A 71 -16.51 14.97 5.36
C MET A 71 -17.79 14.17 5.36
N ASP A 72 -18.92 14.87 5.35
CA ASP A 72 -20.25 14.30 5.53
C ASP A 72 -20.72 13.48 4.32
N LYS A 73 -19.86 13.35 3.29
CA LYS A 73 -20.12 12.65 2.02
C LYS A 73 -21.40 13.15 1.35
N VAL A 74 -21.76 14.40 1.63
CA VAL A 74 -22.91 15.08 1.07
C VAL A 74 -22.57 15.60 -0.33
N GLY A 75 -23.62 15.86 -1.11
CA GLY A 75 -23.52 16.22 -2.53
C GLY A 75 -22.59 17.40 -2.82
N HIS A 76 -22.23 17.53 -4.09
CA HIS A 76 -21.20 18.45 -4.59
C HIS A 76 -21.47 19.94 -4.30
N SER A 77 -22.71 20.32 -3.94
CA SER A 77 -23.06 21.70 -3.56
C SER A 77 -22.45 22.13 -2.23
N VAL A 78 -22.02 21.20 -1.37
CA VAL A 78 -21.46 21.51 -0.05
C VAL A 78 -19.94 21.45 -0.09
N PHE A 79 -19.32 22.63 0.00
CA PHE A 79 -17.87 22.82 0.00
C PHE A 79 -17.38 23.44 1.32
N THR A 80 -16.43 22.79 1.99
CA THR A 80 -15.85 23.27 3.24
C THR A 80 -14.53 24.01 3.00
N THR A 81 -14.58 25.33 2.89
CA THR A 81 -13.42 26.19 2.57
C THR A 81 -12.24 26.01 3.53
N THR A 82 -12.47 25.94 4.84
CA THR A 82 -11.40 25.81 5.84
C THR A 82 -10.56 24.56 5.58
N ARG A 83 -11.21 23.42 5.35
CA ARG A 83 -10.55 22.14 5.12
C ARG A 83 -9.84 22.10 3.77
N THR A 84 -10.52 22.53 2.70
CA THR A 84 -9.91 22.52 1.37
C THR A 84 -8.68 23.41 1.33
N ARG A 85 -8.71 24.59 1.98
CA ARG A 85 -7.55 25.48 2.10
C ARG A 85 -6.38 24.81 2.84
N TRP A 86 -6.64 24.10 3.94
CA TRP A 86 -5.60 23.36 4.67
C TRP A 86 -4.92 22.29 3.81
N VAL A 87 -5.71 21.51 3.04
CA VAL A 87 -5.16 20.48 2.14
C VAL A 87 -4.28 21.10 1.06
N ILE A 88 -4.67 22.24 0.49
CA ILE A 88 -3.86 22.97 -0.50
C ILE A 88 -2.55 23.46 0.11
N GLN A 89 -2.57 23.99 1.33
CA GLN A 89 -1.38 24.56 1.98
C GLN A 89 -0.39 23.49 2.46
N TYR A 90 -0.88 22.37 3.01
CA TYR A 90 -0.03 21.36 3.65
C TYR A 90 0.44 20.22 2.73
N SER A 91 -0.04 20.14 1.48
CA SER A 91 0.41 19.12 0.52
C SER A 91 1.17 19.74 -0.66
N PRO A 92 2.33 20.40 -0.45
CA PRO A 92 3.08 20.99 -1.55
C PRO A 92 3.52 19.91 -2.55
N GLN A 93 3.20 20.13 -3.83
CA GLN A 93 3.75 19.32 -4.92
C GLN A 93 5.21 19.74 -5.10
N ARG A 94 6.14 18.78 -5.09
CA ARG A 94 7.50 19.08 -5.56
C ARG A 94 7.43 19.39 -7.06
N GLY A 95 7.44 20.67 -7.42
CA GLY A 95 7.99 21.24 -8.67
C GLY A 95 7.53 20.71 -10.04
N GLN A 96 6.62 19.75 -10.14
CA GLN A 96 6.14 19.21 -11.41
C GLN A 96 4.71 19.70 -11.64
N GLY A 97 4.46 20.39 -12.76
CA GLY A 97 3.15 20.94 -13.12
C GLY A 97 2.06 19.88 -13.06
N GLY A 98 1.27 19.89 -11.98
CA GLY A 98 0.20 18.93 -11.75
C GLY A 98 -1.12 19.42 -12.36
N SER A 99 -1.83 18.55 -13.06
CA SER A 99 -3.21 18.79 -13.49
C SER A 99 -4.14 18.61 -12.29
N PHE A 100 -4.82 19.68 -11.85
CA PHE A 100 -5.87 19.60 -10.84
C PHE A 100 -7.13 18.97 -11.45
N ARG A 101 -7.39 17.68 -11.14
CA ARG A 101 -8.67 17.03 -11.44
C ARG A 101 -9.50 16.96 -10.17
N ILE A 102 -10.61 17.71 -10.14
CA ILE A 102 -11.64 17.53 -9.12
C ILE A 102 -12.45 16.31 -9.53
N HIS A 103 -12.35 15.23 -8.76
CA HIS A 103 -13.22 14.07 -8.95
C HIS A 103 -14.56 14.34 -8.26
N PRO A 104 -15.67 14.43 -9.00
CA PRO A 104 -16.99 14.43 -8.40
C PRO A 104 -17.24 13.06 -7.74
N ASN A 105 -17.92 13.08 -6.59
CA ASN A 105 -18.55 11.92 -5.98
C ASN A 105 -19.97 11.80 -6.53
#